data_AF-A0A928EDJ4-F1
#
_entry.id   AF-A0A928EDJ4-F1
#
_cell.length_a   1.000
_cell.length_b   1.000
_cell.length_c   1.000
_cell.angle_alpha   90.00
_cell.angle_beta   90.00
_cell.angle_gamma   90.00
#
_symmetry.space_group_name_H-M   'P 1'
#
loop_
_entity.id
_entity.type
_entity.pdbx_description
1 polymer ?
#
loop_
_entity_poly.entity_id
_entity_poly.type
_entity_poly.pdbx_seq_one_letter_code
_entity_poly.pdbx_strand_id
1 'polypeptide(L)' 'MSIQSGKLRRALRNGRALWRDFTGESAYDRYVERHRREHPDHPPMTQREFWRARARQDEENVQTGCC' A
#
# COMPACT_ATOMS: atom_id res chain seq x y z
N MET A 1 -37.49 -5.54 -13.55
CA MET A 1 -36.44 -4.53 -13.28
C MET A 1 -35.07 -5.14 -13.53
N SER A 2 -34.52 -5.06 -14.76
CA SER A 2 -33.17 -5.56 -15.07
C SER A 2 -32.16 -4.42 -15.03
N ILE A 3 -31.66 -4.10 -13.83
CA ILE A 3 -30.65 -3.06 -13.65
C ILE A 3 -29.27 -3.74 -13.47
N GLN A 4 -28.65 -4.01 -14.62
CA GLN A 4 -27.24 -3.77 -14.94
C GLN A 4 -26.15 -4.37 -14.02
N SER A 5 -25.88 -5.66 -14.18
CA SER A 5 -24.67 -6.34 -13.68
C SER A 5 -23.34 -5.76 -14.20
N GLY A 6 -23.38 -4.93 -15.26
CA GLY A 6 -22.19 -4.27 -15.84
C GLY A 6 -21.67 -3.08 -15.02
N LYS A 7 -22.57 -2.30 -14.39
CA LYS A 7 -22.17 -1.17 -13.53
C LYS A 7 -21.54 -1.67 -12.23
N LEU A 8 -22.06 -2.78 -11.70
CA LEU A 8 -21.55 -3.38 -10.47
C LEU A 8 -20.10 -3.83 -10.62
N ARG A 9 -19.73 -4.48 -11.73
CA ARG A 9 -18.33 -4.87 -11.98
C ARG A 9 -17.39 -3.68 -12.13
N ARG A 10 -17.85 -2.57 -12.71
CA ARG A 10 -17.06 -1.34 -12.86
C ARG A 10 -16.90 -0.61 -11.53
N ALA A 11 -17.96 -0.53 -10.75
CA ALA A 11 -17.94 0.02 -9.40
C ALA A 11 -17.02 -0.78 -8.47
N LEU A 12 -17.02 -2.11 -8.56
CA LEU A 12 -16.11 -2.97 -7.79
C LEU A 12 -14.64 -2.82 -8.23
N ARG A 13 -14.33 -2.64 -9.52
CA ARG A 13 -12.95 -2.33 -9.97
C ARG A 13 -12.47 -0.97 -9.47
N ASN A 14 -13.32 0.05 -9.59
CA ASN A 14 -12.96 1.40 -9.12
C ASN A 14 -12.85 1.44 -7.60
N GLY A 15 -13.77 0.79 -6.89
CA GLY A 15 -13.74 0.61 -5.45
C GLY A 15 -12.49 -0.15 -5.00
N ARG A 16 -12.09 -1.22 -5.69
CA ARG A 16 -10.84 -1.95 -5.40
C ARG A 16 -9.59 -1.13 -5.70
N ALA A 17 -9.59 -0.27 -6.72
CA ALA A 17 -8.49 0.63 -7.01
C ALA A 17 -8.37 1.73 -5.95
N LEU A 18 -9.49 2.34 -5.56
CA LEU A 18 -9.58 3.28 -4.45
C LEU A 18 -9.19 2.63 -3.12
N TRP A 19 -9.65 1.41 -2.86
CA TRP A 19 -9.27 0.65 -1.67
C TRP A 19 -7.78 0.30 -1.73
N ARG A 20 -7.19 -0.03 -2.89
CA ARG A 20 -5.73 -0.18 -3.03
C ARG A 20 -4.96 1.08 -2.68
N ASP A 21 -5.47 2.22 -3.14
CA ASP A 21 -4.87 3.52 -2.89
C ASP A 21 -5.00 3.94 -1.40
N PHE A 22 -6.17 3.66 -0.81
CA PHE A 22 -6.54 4.07 0.54
C PHE A 22 -6.09 3.09 1.65
N THR A 23 -5.99 1.80 1.35
CA THR A 23 -5.56 0.74 2.31
C THR A 23 -4.03 0.64 2.39
N GLY A 24 -3.30 1.51 1.67
CA GLY A 24 -1.84 1.54 1.70
C GLY A 24 -1.16 0.48 0.82
N GLU A 25 -1.87 -0.12 -0.15
CA GLU A 25 -1.24 -0.94 -1.19
C GLU A 25 -0.39 -0.06 -2.16
N SER A 26 -0.71 1.24 -2.25
CA SER A 26 0.10 2.27 -2.92
C SER A 26 1.33 2.73 -2.11
N ALA A 27 1.42 2.37 -0.83
CA ALA A 27 2.55 2.79 0.00
C ALA A 27 3.88 2.18 -0.46
N TYR A 28 3.84 1.02 -1.13
CA TYR A 28 5.01 0.48 -1.81
C TYR A 28 5.42 1.32 -3.02
N ASP A 29 4.45 1.76 -3.83
CA ASP A 29 4.71 2.61 -4.99
C ASP A 29 5.31 3.97 -4.57
N ARG A 30 4.74 4.59 -3.53
CA ARG A 30 5.28 5.81 -2.91
C ARG A 30 6.67 5.59 -2.31
N TYR A 31 6.94 4.43 -1.71
CA TYR A 31 8.27 4.06 -1.23
C TYR A 31 9.26 3.96 -2.39
N VAL A 32 8.88 3.30 -3.49
CA VAL A 32 9.73 3.12 -4.68
C VAL A 32 9.97 4.47 -5.36
N GLU A 33 8.96 5.33 -5.52
CA GLU A 33 9.14 6.66 -6.09
C GLU A 33 10.13 7.48 -5.26
N ARG A 34 9.94 7.51 -3.94
CA ARG A 34 10.85 8.20 -3.03
C ARG A 34 12.26 7.58 -3.07
N HIS A 35 12.37 6.26 -3.04
CA HIS A 35 13.66 5.56 -3.11
C HIS A 35 14.39 5.84 -4.43
N ARG A 36 13.67 5.92 -5.56
CA ARG A 36 14.25 6.30 -6.85
C ARG A 36 14.76 7.74 -6.87
N ARG A 37 14.12 8.64 -6.13
CA ARG A 37 14.55 10.05 -6.00
C ARG A 37 15.75 10.20 -5.06
N GLU A 38 15.76 9.49 -3.94
CA GLU A 38 16.79 9.60 -2.90
C GLU A 38 18.02 8.70 -3.15
N HIS A 39 17.81 7.54 -3.75
CA HIS A 39 18.81 6.50 -4.00
C HIS A 39 18.70 5.97 -5.43
N PRO A 40 19.10 6.76 -6.44
CA PRO A 40 19.05 6.33 -7.83
C PRO A 40 19.99 5.14 -8.15
N ASP A 41 21.00 4.93 -7.31
CA ASP A 41 22.04 3.90 -7.51
C ASP A 41 21.69 2.53 -6.89
N HIS A 42 20.65 2.46 -6.06
CA HIS A 42 20.27 1.22 -5.36
C HIS A 42 18.87 0.75 -5.80
N PRO A 43 18.68 -0.56 -6.07
CA PRO A 43 17.35 -1.08 -6.35
C PRO A 43 16.47 -1.00 -5.09
N PRO A 44 15.18 -0.59 -5.21
CA PRO A 44 14.28 -0.59 -4.08
C PRO A 44 14.05 -2.02 -3.58
N MET A 45 13.81 -2.16 -2.27
CA MET A 45 13.46 -3.45 -1.66
C MET A 45 12.19 -4.02 -2.30
N THR A 46 12.04 -5.35 -2.31
CA THR A 46 10.83 -5.95 -2.89
C THR A 46 9.59 -5.64 -2.04
N GLN A 47 8.41 -5.69 -2.65
CA GLN A 47 7.13 -5.41 -1.96
C GLN A 47 6.98 -6.24 -0.67
N ARG A 48 7.35 -7.52 -0.70
CA ARG A 48 7.26 -8.41 0.47
C ARG A 48 8.21 -8.00 1.60
N GLU A 49 9.42 -7.57 1.27
CA GLU A 49 10.40 -7.10 2.25
C GLU A 49 9.97 -5.77 2.86
N PHE A 50 9.40 -4.87 2.06
CA PHE A 50 8.86 -3.60 2.55
C PHE A 50 7.73 -3.81 3.56
N TRP A 51 6.79 -4.73 3.27
CA TRP A 51 5.73 -5.07 4.22
C TRP A 51 6.26 -5.72 5.50
N ARG A 52 7.26 -6.59 5.38
CA ARG A 52 7.91 -7.20 6.55
C ARG A 52 8.65 -6.17 7.40
N ALA A 53 9.39 -5.25 6.77
CA ALA A 53 10.09 -4.17 7.46
C ALA A 53 9.12 -3.23 8.16
N ARG A 54 7.98 -2.90 7.51
CA ARG A 54 6.92 -2.12 8.14
C ARG A 54 6.28 -2.84 9.31
N ALA A 55 5.96 -4.13 9.17
CA ALA A 55 5.40 -4.92 10.27
C ALA A 55 6.35 -4.93 11.48
N ARG A 56 7.65 -5.14 11.26
CA ARG A 56 8.65 -5.03 12.32
C ARG A 56 8.71 -3.65 12.93
N GLN A 57 8.68 -2.59 12.10
CA GLN A 57 8.63 -1.23 12.60
C GLN A 57 7.35 -0.94 13.38
N ASP A 58 6.22 -1.52 13.02
CA ASP A 58 4.96 -1.39 13.75
C ASP A 58 5.06 -2.12 15.09
N GLU A 59 5.60 -3.34 15.12
CA GLU A 59 5.88 -4.09 16.36
C GLU A 59 6.85 -3.34 17.30
N GLU A 60 7.87 -2.68 16.75
CA GLU A 60 8.88 -1.93 17.50
C GLU A 60 8.42 -0.49 17.86
N ASN A 61 7.60 0.13 17.01
CA ASN A 61 6.98 1.44 17.22
C ASN A 61 5.56 1.36 17.80
N VAL A 62 5.09 0.17 18.23
CA VAL A 62 4.12 0.08 19.32
C VAL A 62 4.85 0.69 20.48
N GLN A 63 4.72 2.01 20.58
CA GLN A 63 5.18 2.82 21.67
C GLN A 63 4.66 2.09 22.89
N THR A 64 5.55 1.37 23.57
CA THR A 64 5.36 0.92 24.92
C THR A 64 5.05 2.20 25.65
N GLY A 65 3.75 2.48 25.81
CA GLY A 65 3.25 3.56 26.63
C GLY A 65 3.74 3.23 28.02
N CYS A 66 4.95 3.67 28.32
CA CYS A 66 5.46 3.72 29.66
C CYS A 66 4.55 4.72 30.38
N CYS A 67 3.98 4.24 31.47
CA CYS A 67 3.13 4.97 32.40
C CYS A 67 3.66 6.36 32.74
#